data_AF-A0A4Z1JL23-F1
#
_entry.id   AF-A0A4Z1JL23-F1
#
_cell.length_a   1.000
_cell.length_b   1.000
_cell.length_c   1.000
_cell.angle_alpha   90.00
_cell.angle_beta   90.00
_cell.angle_gamma   90.00
#
_symmetry.space_group_name_H-M   'P 1'
#
loop_
_entity.id
_entity.type
_entity.pdbx_description
1 polymer ?
#
loop_
_entity_poly.entity_id
_entity_poly.type
_entity_poly.pdbx_seq_one_letter_code
_entity_poly.pdbx_strand_id
1 'polypeptide(L)'
;MSLTTRMNGYFRERSQRARGLHLLKPSITLPRGVLDGPRRIIDPDSGLVSQETTSRELQVSDYHWDSQFEELLEANWEESDDDQEFTAGEAIAAQFRRRKPCVPRLMQLSVDSIVKNISSITYESIKNMPSTQLEFLWRELSKRCVNSFNTWKAFSKALDRQEGAILNQFRYSGSVAEPIPSLSVYTKPLKSATFDFLVHLSITTAFSTSNMVELSTLVNLVALEISNPKHDNRVRTAGKQFDTSFGDRVIKTWSEVAAKGKGFKVLRILKLRNFLEITNNCFPYLNDFPALAVFDVMDCDFNGLAQLSAEKLGWEVHPDGALLEILQSDCVKHIMAMRASLGLSARPIRRSTAKPLWHKAKITMIPRADLPTLLTGGSPSAARNSAYLHAEEQVRAMERTPAGRAKLKRTGLSHFEAVDYISRKEYRELETWEFRTLTSLNRISELRNDEDLRAVGLKIGEFVPMVSGELISSIPIASLRLGPELLYTPSRADLHQPFYDGGLSDRSLKYTSKNLGAGAKGYVCTRITIPVARTRTGQQADETMGDDASGPESRPSKRRKVRGDKRQQIGDLLAGVMGVI
;
A
#
# COMPACT_ATOMS: atom_id res chain seq x y z
N MET A 1 -16.46 27.40 -24.56
CA MET A 1 -16.99 26.34 -23.67
C MET A 1 -15.92 26.01 -22.64
N SER A 2 -16.25 25.90 -21.35
CA SER A 2 -15.26 25.61 -20.31
C SER A 2 -14.73 24.18 -20.42
N LEU A 3 -13.47 23.97 -20.02
CA LEU A 3 -12.80 22.66 -19.96
C LEU A 3 -13.63 21.62 -19.19
N THR A 4 -14.37 22.07 -18.17
CA THR A 4 -15.32 21.27 -17.38
C THR A 4 -16.48 20.69 -18.22
N THR A 5 -16.98 21.43 -19.21
CA THR A 5 -18.07 20.94 -20.07
C THR A 5 -17.59 19.92 -21.10
N ARG A 6 -16.32 20.03 -21.56
CA ARG A 6 -15.69 19.05 -22.47
C ARG A 6 -15.33 17.73 -21.77
N MET A 7 -14.76 17.79 -20.56
CA MET A 7 -14.47 16.58 -19.77
C MET A 7 -15.74 15.80 -19.41
N ASN A 8 -16.81 16.50 -19.01
CA ASN A 8 -18.08 15.85 -18.67
C ASN A 8 -18.74 15.16 -19.88
N GLY A 9 -18.51 15.63 -21.11
CA GLY A 9 -18.94 14.94 -22.33
C GLY A 9 -18.19 13.62 -22.55
N TYR A 10 -16.86 13.65 -22.37
CA TYR A 10 -15.99 12.49 -22.56
C TYR A 10 -16.29 11.35 -21.56
N PHE A 11 -16.61 11.67 -20.30
CA PHE A 11 -17.00 10.67 -19.30
C PHE A 11 -18.42 10.09 -19.50
N ARG A 12 -19.32 10.87 -20.12
CA ARG A 12 -20.70 10.43 -20.42
C ARG A 12 -20.72 9.40 -21.55
N GLU A 13 -19.88 9.57 -22.57
CA GLU A 13 -19.69 8.59 -23.65
C GLU A 13 -19.05 7.28 -23.15
N ARG A 14 -18.04 7.36 -22.27
CA ARG A 14 -17.40 6.17 -21.69
C ARG A 14 -18.36 5.35 -20.82
N SER A 15 -19.21 6.04 -20.05
CA SER A 15 -20.24 5.40 -19.22
C SER A 15 -21.38 4.78 -20.03
N GLN A 16 -21.69 5.32 -21.22
CA GLN A 16 -22.67 4.74 -22.12
C GLN A 16 -22.12 3.54 -22.89
N ARG A 17 -20.84 3.55 -23.30
CA ARG A 17 -20.19 2.37 -23.91
C ARG A 17 -20.02 1.21 -22.93
N ALA A 18 -19.75 1.49 -21.66
CA ALA A 18 -19.68 0.45 -20.62
C ALA A 18 -21.03 -0.25 -20.35
N ARG A 19 -22.16 0.40 -20.67
CA ARG A 19 -23.52 -0.18 -20.52
C ARG A 19 -24.02 -0.90 -21.77
N GLY A 20 -23.30 -0.82 -22.89
CA GLY A 20 -23.61 -1.54 -24.14
C GLY A 20 -22.94 -2.92 -24.27
N LEU A 21 -22.06 -3.30 -23.35
CA LEU A 21 -21.40 -4.61 -23.32
C LEU A 21 -22.31 -5.67 -22.67
N HIS A 22 -23.45 -5.95 -23.32
CA HIS A 22 -24.18 -7.20 -23.11
C HIS A 22 -23.70 -8.23 -24.15
N LEU A 23 -23.06 -9.29 -23.64
CA LEU A 23 -22.91 -10.62 -24.27
C LEU A 23 -22.40 -10.64 -25.72
N LEU A 24 -21.11 -10.34 -25.94
CA LEU A 24 -20.41 -10.95 -27.07
C LEU A 24 -19.97 -12.36 -26.66
N LYS A 25 -20.70 -13.36 -27.16
CA LYS A 25 -20.26 -14.77 -27.14
C LYS A 25 -18.93 -14.87 -27.90
N PRO A 26 -17.99 -15.73 -27.48
CA PRO A 26 -16.77 -15.98 -28.25
C PRO A 26 -17.14 -16.51 -29.65
N SER A 27 -16.55 -15.91 -30.68
CA SER A 27 -16.77 -16.22 -32.10
C SER A 27 -16.00 -17.44 -32.60
N ILE A 28 -15.48 -18.28 -31.70
CA ILE A 28 -14.79 -19.51 -32.05
C ILE A 28 -15.36 -20.64 -31.19
N THR A 29 -16.18 -21.49 -31.81
CA THR A 29 -16.46 -22.84 -31.31
C THR A 29 -15.17 -23.64 -31.38
N LEU A 30 -14.49 -23.78 -30.24
CA LEU A 30 -13.51 -24.85 -30.04
C LEU A 30 -14.19 -26.19 -30.39
N PRO A 31 -13.52 -27.12 -31.07
CA PRO A 31 -14.08 -28.43 -31.35
C PRO A 31 -14.49 -29.05 -30.01
N ARG A 32 -15.76 -29.50 -29.92
CA ARG A 32 -16.28 -30.30 -28.81
C ARG A 32 -15.44 -31.58 -28.70
N GLY A 33 -14.33 -31.49 -27.99
CA GLY A 33 -13.70 -32.62 -27.34
C GLY A 33 -14.68 -33.15 -26.30
N VAL A 34 -14.95 -34.43 -26.38
CA VAL A 34 -15.81 -35.22 -25.49
C VAL A 34 -15.55 -34.82 -24.04
N LEU A 35 -16.57 -34.30 -23.36
CA LEU A 35 -16.61 -34.21 -21.90
C LEU A 35 -16.67 -35.65 -21.39
N ASP A 36 -15.52 -36.23 -21.04
CA ASP A 36 -15.48 -37.47 -20.26
C ASP A 36 -16.11 -37.18 -18.90
N GLY A 37 -17.35 -37.62 -18.71
CA GLY A 37 -17.96 -37.72 -17.39
C GLY A 37 -17.27 -38.80 -16.56
N PRO A 38 -17.58 -38.89 -15.25
CA PRO A 38 -16.98 -39.90 -14.37
C PRO A 38 -17.20 -41.30 -14.95
N ARG A 39 -16.11 -42.01 -15.25
CA ARG A 39 -16.19 -43.40 -15.70
C ARG A 39 -16.37 -44.30 -14.49
N ARG A 40 -17.44 -45.11 -14.52
CA ARG A 40 -17.63 -46.19 -13.57
C ARG A 40 -16.80 -47.38 -14.04
N ILE A 41 -15.85 -47.80 -13.23
CA ILE A 41 -15.09 -49.02 -13.46
C ILE A 41 -15.65 -50.07 -12.51
N ILE A 42 -16.17 -51.16 -13.09
CA ILE A 42 -16.60 -52.32 -12.34
C ILE A 42 -15.43 -53.29 -12.38
N ASP A 43 -14.87 -53.58 -11.22
CA ASP A 43 -13.86 -54.63 -11.08
C ASP A 43 -14.52 -55.99 -11.39
N PRO A 44 -14.07 -56.72 -12.44
CA PRO A 44 -14.73 -57.94 -12.89
C PRO A 44 -14.64 -59.09 -11.88
N ASP A 45 -13.66 -59.06 -10.97
CA ASP A 45 -13.43 -60.15 -10.02
C ASP A 45 -14.13 -59.89 -8.68
N SER A 46 -14.27 -58.63 -8.29
CA SER A 46 -14.87 -58.24 -6.99
C SER A 46 -16.29 -57.65 -7.09
N GLY A 47 -16.73 -57.25 -8.30
CA GLY A 47 -18.01 -56.58 -8.52
C GLY A 47 -18.11 -55.16 -7.92
N LEU A 48 -17.01 -54.62 -7.38
CA LEU A 48 -16.97 -53.29 -6.80
C LEU A 48 -16.99 -52.23 -7.90
N VAL A 49 -17.90 -51.26 -7.74
CA VAL A 49 -18.01 -50.11 -8.64
C VAL A 49 -17.19 -48.96 -8.07
N SER A 50 -16.07 -48.62 -8.72
CA SER A 50 -15.28 -47.43 -8.40
C SER A 50 -15.59 -46.30 -9.40
N GLN A 51 -15.53 -45.05 -8.93
CA GLN A 51 -15.62 -43.87 -9.77
C GLN A 51 -14.24 -43.27 -9.93
N GLU A 52 -13.68 -43.38 -11.13
CA GLU A 52 -12.44 -42.71 -11.46
C GLU A 52 -12.78 -41.32 -12.01
N THR A 53 -12.37 -40.28 -11.28
CA THR A 53 -12.38 -38.90 -11.78
C THR A 53 -10.99 -38.61 -12.30
N THR A 54 -10.77 -38.81 -13.60
CA THR A 54 -9.55 -38.39 -14.29
C THR A 54 -9.51 -36.85 -14.34
N SER A 55 -9.08 -36.24 -13.25
CA SER A 55 -8.55 -34.89 -13.29
C SER A 55 -7.29 -34.98 -14.12
N ARG A 56 -7.32 -34.46 -15.35
CA ARG A 56 -6.10 -34.31 -16.16
C ARG A 56 -5.12 -33.53 -15.29
N GLU A 57 -4.07 -34.17 -14.80
CA GLU A 57 -2.93 -33.47 -14.20
C GLU A 57 -2.40 -32.55 -15.29
N LEU A 58 -2.83 -31.29 -15.27
CA LEU A 58 -2.21 -30.22 -16.03
C LEU A 58 -0.74 -30.27 -15.64
N GLN A 59 0.14 -30.64 -16.58
CA GLN A 59 1.56 -30.57 -16.32
C GLN A 59 1.89 -29.12 -15.97
N VAL A 60 2.34 -28.92 -14.73
CA VAL A 60 2.61 -27.62 -14.13
C VAL A 60 3.62 -26.80 -14.97
N SER A 61 4.42 -27.46 -15.82
CA SER A 61 5.33 -26.83 -16.78
C SER A 61 4.64 -26.00 -17.85
N ASP A 62 3.40 -26.33 -18.21
CA ASP A 62 2.73 -25.74 -19.38
C ASP A 62 1.86 -24.54 -18.99
N TYR A 63 1.64 -24.32 -17.69
CA TYR A 63 0.82 -23.23 -17.17
C TYR A 63 1.65 -21.96 -16.96
N HIS A 64 1.87 -21.23 -18.06
CA HIS A 64 2.43 -19.88 -18.06
C HIS A 64 1.33 -18.86 -17.78
N TRP A 65 1.02 -18.62 -16.49
CA TRP A 65 0.02 -17.62 -16.09
C TRP A 65 0.37 -16.19 -16.56
N ASP A 66 1.63 -15.95 -16.92
CA ASP A 66 2.12 -14.69 -17.48
C ASP A 66 1.85 -14.54 -19.00
N SER A 67 1.53 -15.61 -19.72
CA SER A 67 1.25 -15.59 -21.16
C SER A 67 -0.23 -15.43 -21.52
N GLN A 68 -1.16 -15.64 -20.58
CA GLN A 68 -2.61 -15.45 -20.81
C GLN A 68 -3.01 -13.99 -21.10
N PHE A 69 -2.06 -13.06 -21.04
CA PHE A 69 -2.25 -11.64 -21.35
C PHE A 69 -2.17 -11.32 -22.85
N GLU A 70 -1.56 -12.20 -23.67
CA GLU A 70 -1.31 -11.95 -25.10
C GLU A 70 -2.61 -11.87 -25.94
N GLU A 71 -3.64 -12.65 -25.61
CA GLU A 71 -4.84 -12.82 -26.45
C GLU A 71 -5.83 -11.62 -26.39
N LEU A 72 -5.65 -10.69 -25.45
CA LEU A 72 -6.53 -9.52 -25.26
C LEU A 72 -6.00 -8.22 -25.90
N LEU A 73 -4.78 -8.23 -26.45
CA LEU A 73 -4.05 -6.99 -26.80
C LEU A 73 -4.23 -6.51 -28.25
N GLU A 74 -4.80 -7.32 -29.14
CA GLU A 74 -4.96 -6.95 -30.56
C GLU A 74 -6.14 -6.00 -30.85
N ALA A 75 -7.09 -5.81 -29.91
CA ALA A 75 -8.38 -5.20 -30.23
C ALA A 75 -8.52 -3.69 -29.94
N ASN A 76 -7.65 -3.04 -29.16
CA ASN A 76 -7.88 -1.65 -28.75
C ASN A 76 -6.59 -0.84 -28.56
N TRP A 77 -6.14 -0.11 -29.60
CA TRP A 77 -5.15 0.95 -29.44
C TRP A 77 -5.46 2.14 -30.37
N GLU A 78 -5.86 3.27 -29.77
CA GLU A 78 -5.77 4.63 -30.34
C GLU A 78 -4.64 5.35 -29.60
N GLU A 79 -3.70 5.96 -30.34
CA GLU A 79 -2.62 6.79 -29.82
C GLU A 79 -3.22 8.04 -29.14
N SER A 80 -3.07 8.18 -27.82
CA SER A 80 -3.25 9.47 -27.15
C SER A 80 -1.89 10.14 -27.01
N ASP A 81 -1.57 10.99 -27.99
CA ASP A 81 -0.46 11.95 -27.93
C ASP A 81 -0.86 13.12 -27.03
N ASP A 82 -0.61 13.01 -25.73
CA ASP A 82 -0.59 14.14 -24.82
C ASP A 82 0.80 14.21 -24.18
N ASP A 83 1.66 15.07 -24.76
CA ASP A 83 2.61 15.95 -24.06
C ASP A 83 3.46 16.73 -25.10
N GLN A 84 2.80 17.48 -25.99
CA GLN A 84 3.42 18.65 -26.64
C GLN A 84 2.35 19.59 -27.19
N GLU A 85 2.11 20.68 -26.45
CA GLU A 85 1.31 21.81 -26.91
C GLU A 85 2.10 22.55 -28.02
N PHE A 86 1.93 22.11 -29.27
CA PHE A 86 2.39 22.82 -30.46
C PHE A 86 1.21 23.07 -31.40
N THR A 87 0.97 24.34 -31.72
CA THR A 87 -0.07 24.80 -32.64
C THR A 87 0.14 24.19 -34.04
N ALA A 88 -0.61 23.15 -34.39
CA ALA A 88 -0.56 22.53 -35.73
C ALA A 88 -1.90 21.87 -36.12
N GLY A 89 -3.00 22.62 -36.01
CA GLY A 89 -4.35 22.13 -36.36
C GLY A 89 -4.57 21.82 -37.85
N GLU A 90 -3.67 22.23 -38.76
CA GLU A 90 -3.85 22.04 -40.21
C GLU A 90 -2.79 21.12 -40.87
N ALA A 91 -1.74 20.72 -40.15
CA ALA A 91 -0.70 19.83 -40.69
C ALA A 91 -1.03 18.33 -40.59
N ILE A 92 -1.95 17.96 -39.70
CA ILE A 92 -2.24 16.56 -39.36
C ILE A 92 -3.07 15.86 -40.45
N ALA A 93 -3.98 16.59 -41.12
CA ALA A 93 -4.77 16.02 -42.22
C ALA A 93 -3.95 15.75 -43.50
N ALA A 94 -2.79 16.42 -43.68
CA ALA A 94 -1.91 16.23 -44.84
C ALA A 94 -0.88 15.10 -44.66
N GLN A 95 -0.61 14.65 -43.42
CA GLN A 95 0.37 13.58 -43.13
C GLN A 95 -0.19 12.16 -43.30
N PHE A 96 -1.51 11.98 -43.40
CA PHE A 96 -2.13 10.68 -43.68
C PHE A 96 -2.19 10.32 -45.18
N ARG A 97 -1.39 10.97 -46.03
CA ARG A 97 -1.07 10.39 -47.34
C ARG A 97 -0.23 9.14 -47.11
N ARG A 98 -0.88 7.97 -47.18
CA ARG A 98 -0.34 6.60 -47.27
C ARG A 98 1.15 6.60 -47.62
N ARG A 99 2.01 6.69 -46.59
CA ARG A 99 3.44 6.47 -46.78
C ARG A 99 3.57 5.03 -47.29
N LYS A 100 4.18 4.86 -48.47
CA LYS A 100 4.56 3.53 -48.96
C LYS A 100 5.22 2.77 -47.80
N PRO A 101 4.94 1.46 -47.60
CA PRO A 101 5.58 0.68 -46.56
C PRO A 101 7.10 0.78 -46.74
N CYS A 102 7.73 1.64 -45.95
CA CYS A 102 9.17 1.74 -45.90
C CYS A 102 9.65 0.42 -45.28
N VAL A 103 10.64 -0.20 -45.90
CA VAL A 103 11.30 -1.39 -45.35
C VAL A 103 11.66 -1.07 -43.89
N PRO A 104 11.15 -1.84 -42.91
CA PRO A 104 11.44 -1.56 -41.52
C PRO A 104 12.95 -1.60 -41.31
N ARG A 105 13.47 -0.60 -40.60
CA ARG A 105 14.90 -0.53 -40.28
C ARG A 105 15.29 -1.81 -39.54
N LEU A 106 16.51 -2.31 -39.75
CA LEU A 106 17.01 -3.52 -39.10
C LEU A 106 16.74 -3.55 -37.58
N MET A 107 16.94 -2.39 -36.92
CA MET A 107 16.63 -2.23 -35.50
C MET A 107 15.17 -2.53 -35.14
N GLN A 108 14.21 -2.12 -35.97
CA GLN A 108 12.79 -2.37 -35.73
C GLN A 108 12.45 -3.85 -35.94
N LEU A 109 13.00 -4.49 -36.97
CA LEU A 109 12.90 -5.94 -37.15
C LEU A 109 13.50 -6.72 -35.97
N SER A 110 14.62 -6.25 -35.42
CA SER A 110 15.24 -6.84 -34.24
C SER A 110 14.34 -6.69 -33.01
N VAL A 111 13.80 -5.50 -32.74
CA VAL A 111 12.85 -5.29 -31.63
C VAL A 111 11.61 -6.15 -31.80
N ASP A 112 11.03 -6.21 -33.00
CA ASP A 112 9.85 -7.03 -33.28
C ASP A 112 10.15 -8.51 -33.06
N SER A 113 11.35 -8.98 -33.45
CA SER A 113 11.79 -10.35 -33.19
C SER A 113 11.96 -10.62 -31.69
N ILE A 114 12.54 -9.69 -30.93
CA ILE A 114 12.70 -9.81 -29.47
C ILE A 114 11.33 -9.86 -28.80
N VAL A 115 10.40 -8.96 -29.17
CA VAL A 115 9.03 -8.93 -28.65
C VAL A 115 8.32 -10.27 -28.90
N LYS A 116 8.44 -10.83 -30.11
CA LYS A 116 7.87 -12.16 -30.43
C LYS A 116 8.45 -13.30 -29.61
N ASN A 117 9.64 -13.12 -29.06
CA ASN A 117 10.35 -14.14 -28.28
C ASN A 117 10.54 -13.68 -26.82
N ILE A 118 9.68 -12.80 -26.30
CA ILE A 118 9.90 -12.15 -25.01
C ILE A 118 10.01 -13.14 -23.84
N SER A 119 9.32 -14.27 -23.92
CA SER A 119 9.38 -15.36 -22.94
C SER A 119 10.78 -15.98 -22.81
N SER A 120 11.64 -15.82 -23.82
CA SER A 120 13.02 -16.28 -23.82
C SER A 120 14.01 -15.27 -23.22
N ILE A 121 13.58 -14.04 -22.94
CA ILE A 121 14.44 -13.01 -22.37
C ILE A 121 14.78 -13.37 -20.93
N THR A 122 16.08 -13.45 -20.63
CA THR A 122 16.60 -13.70 -19.29
C THR A 122 17.52 -12.57 -18.88
N TYR A 123 17.79 -12.44 -17.57
CA TYR A 123 18.79 -11.47 -17.10
C TYR A 123 20.15 -11.68 -17.78
N GLU A 124 20.58 -12.94 -17.95
CA GLU A 124 21.86 -13.29 -18.56
C GLU A 124 21.97 -12.85 -20.02
N SER A 125 20.86 -12.84 -20.77
CA SER A 125 20.87 -12.40 -22.18
C SER A 125 20.94 -10.88 -22.33
N ILE A 126 20.51 -10.11 -21.32
CA ILE A 126 20.42 -8.65 -21.40
C ILE A 126 21.44 -7.91 -20.53
N LYS A 127 22.08 -8.56 -19.54
CA LYS A 127 22.99 -7.90 -18.59
C LYS A 127 24.19 -7.18 -19.21
N ASN A 128 24.62 -7.59 -20.41
CA ASN A 128 25.77 -7.02 -21.11
C ASN A 128 25.37 -5.96 -22.14
N MET A 129 24.07 -5.70 -22.31
CA MET A 129 23.58 -4.73 -23.27
C MET A 129 23.79 -3.30 -22.72
N PRO A 130 24.21 -2.32 -23.53
CA PRO A 130 24.32 -0.94 -23.10
C PRO A 130 23.00 -0.40 -22.53
N SER A 131 23.06 0.38 -21.45
CA SER A 131 21.88 0.90 -20.75
C SER A 131 20.91 1.65 -21.67
N THR A 132 21.43 2.41 -22.64
CA THR A 132 20.62 3.13 -23.62
C THR A 132 19.79 2.20 -24.52
N GLN A 133 20.32 1.03 -24.87
CA GLN A 133 19.61 0.02 -25.65
C GLN A 133 18.61 -0.76 -24.79
N LEU A 134 18.96 -1.05 -23.53
CA LEU A 134 18.04 -1.67 -22.57
C LEU A 134 16.84 -0.77 -22.30
N GLU A 135 17.06 0.52 -22.07
CA GLU A 135 16.00 1.51 -21.88
C GLU A 135 15.10 1.63 -23.11
N PHE A 136 15.70 1.64 -24.30
CA PHE A 136 14.97 1.64 -25.55
C PHE A 136 14.08 0.40 -25.67
N LEU A 137 14.65 -0.79 -25.45
CA LEU A 137 13.92 -2.05 -25.51
C LEU A 137 12.82 -2.11 -24.45
N TRP A 138 13.10 -1.74 -23.20
CA TRP A 138 12.12 -1.66 -22.13
C TRP A 138 10.96 -0.73 -22.48
N ARG A 139 11.26 0.42 -23.08
CA ARG A 139 10.24 1.38 -23.54
C ARG A 139 9.37 0.78 -24.62
N GLU A 140 9.95 0.08 -25.60
CA GLU A 140 9.17 -0.58 -26.67
C GLU A 140 8.32 -1.74 -26.15
N LEU A 141 8.83 -2.54 -25.20
CA LEU A 141 8.04 -3.59 -24.53
C LEU A 141 6.88 -3.00 -23.71
N SER A 142 7.16 -1.94 -22.95
CA SER A 142 6.16 -1.25 -22.13
C SER A 142 5.07 -0.59 -22.96
N LYS A 143 5.41 -0.03 -24.13
CA LYS A 143 4.42 0.54 -25.07
C LYS A 143 3.45 -0.50 -25.61
N ARG A 144 3.93 -1.74 -25.81
CA ARG A 144 3.12 -2.86 -26.32
C ARG A 144 2.38 -3.61 -25.21
N CYS A 145 2.55 -3.21 -23.95
CA CYS A 145 2.01 -3.87 -22.76
C CYS A 145 2.42 -5.35 -22.60
N VAL A 146 3.53 -5.75 -23.23
CA VAL A 146 4.06 -7.12 -23.16
C VAL A 146 5.10 -7.19 -22.04
N ASN A 147 4.68 -6.99 -20.80
CA ASN A 147 5.61 -7.04 -19.65
C ASN A 147 5.24 -8.20 -18.72
N SER A 148 5.68 -9.40 -19.07
CA SER A 148 5.58 -10.55 -18.17
C SER A 148 6.39 -10.31 -16.89
N PHE A 149 6.05 -11.00 -15.81
CA PHE A 149 6.82 -10.91 -14.56
C PHE A 149 8.30 -11.28 -14.78
N ASN A 150 8.57 -12.31 -15.60
CA ASN A 150 9.93 -12.73 -15.93
C ASN A 150 10.72 -11.65 -16.68
N THR A 151 10.07 -10.99 -17.64
CA THR A 151 10.64 -9.84 -18.36
C THR A 151 10.94 -8.71 -17.39
N TRP A 152 9.96 -8.28 -16.59
CA TRP A 152 10.16 -7.23 -15.60
C TRP A 152 11.29 -7.58 -14.62
N LYS A 153 11.36 -8.83 -14.16
CA LYS A 153 12.42 -9.30 -13.24
C LYS A 153 13.81 -9.22 -13.87
N ALA A 154 13.94 -9.57 -15.15
CA ALA A 154 15.20 -9.43 -15.88
C ALA A 154 15.60 -7.95 -16.03
N PHE A 155 14.68 -7.10 -16.49
CA PHE A 155 14.94 -5.68 -16.74
C PHE A 155 15.14 -4.87 -15.46
N SER A 156 14.35 -5.10 -14.41
CA SER A 156 14.51 -4.39 -13.12
C SER A 156 15.86 -4.68 -12.45
N LYS A 157 16.49 -5.80 -12.80
CA LYS A 157 17.84 -6.15 -12.36
C LYS A 157 18.92 -5.56 -13.27
N ALA A 158 18.70 -5.54 -14.59
CA ALA A 158 19.68 -5.07 -15.57
C ALA A 158 19.69 -3.55 -15.75
N LEU A 159 18.54 -2.90 -15.64
CA LEU A 159 18.40 -1.45 -15.62
C LEU A 159 18.84 -1.00 -14.24
N ASP A 160 20.12 -0.64 -14.17
CA ASP A 160 20.77 -0.15 -12.97
C ASP A 160 19.95 0.99 -12.36
N ARG A 161 19.89 1.07 -11.02
CA ARG A 161 18.97 1.95 -10.26
C ARG A 161 19.42 3.41 -10.31
N GLN A 162 19.49 3.98 -11.51
CA GLN A 162 20.08 5.27 -11.77
C GLN A 162 19.02 6.38 -11.76
N GLU A 163 19.49 7.61 -11.63
CA GLU A 163 18.65 8.79 -11.76
C GLU A 163 17.97 8.85 -13.13
N GLY A 164 16.68 9.20 -13.17
CA GLY A 164 15.91 9.26 -14.41
C GLY A 164 15.22 7.95 -14.80
N ALA A 165 15.44 6.86 -14.05
CA ALA A 165 14.64 5.64 -14.13
C ALA A 165 13.14 5.95 -13.98
N ILE A 166 12.28 5.10 -14.53
CA ILE A 166 10.82 5.28 -14.44
C ILE A 166 10.20 4.29 -13.46
N LEU A 167 9.11 4.68 -12.82
CA LEU A 167 8.50 3.91 -11.72
C LEU A 167 8.14 2.47 -12.09
N ASN A 168 7.76 2.18 -13.34
CA ASN A 168 7.45 0.83 -13.80
C ASN A 168 8.67 -0.12 -13.84
N GLN A 169 9.90 0.42 -13.79
CA GLN A 169 11.11 -0.39 -13.63
C GLN A 169 11.25 -0.86 -12.18
N PHE A 170 10.69 -0.11 -11.23
CA PHE A 170 10.73 -0.41 -9.79
C PHE A 170 9.47 -1.13 -9.29
N ARG A 171 8.39 -1.17 -10.08
CA ARG A 171 7.11 -1.74 -9.68
C ARG A 171 6.54 -2.64 -10.76
N TYR A 172 6.27 -3.87 -10.37
CA TYR A 172 5.40 -4.77 -11.10
C TYR A 172 4.09 -4.94 -10.35
N SER A 173 2.97 -4.96 -11.08
CA SER A 173 1.65 -5.30 -10.54
C SER A 173 0.98 -6.28 -11.47
N GLY A 174 0.51 -7.39 -10.92
CA GLY A 174 -0.24 -8.41 -11.62
C GLY A 174 -1.42 -8.89 -10.78
N SER A 175 -2.47 -9.37 -11.45
CA SER A 175 -3.63 -9.96 -10.77
C SER A 175 -4.15 -11.16 -11.53
N VAL A 176 -4.42 -12.25 -10.82
CA VAL A 176 -5.05 -13.47 -11.32
C VAL A 176 -6.40 -13.61 -10.63
N ALA A 177 -7.49 -13.37 -11.35
CA ALA A 177 -8.84 -13.35 -10.76
C ALA A 177 -9.28 -14.75 -10.29
N GLU A 178 -8.95 -15.78 -11.05
CA GLU A 178 -9.34 -17.17 -10.80
C GLU A 178 -8.10 -18.06 -10.75
N PRO A 179 -7.33 -18.04 -9.64
CA PRO A 179 -6.13 -18.85 -9.54
C PRO A 179 -6.48 -20.34 -9.43
N ILE A 180 -5.65 -21.17 -10.07
CA ILE A 180 -5.69 -22.63 -9.93
C ILE A 180 -5.32 -23.02 -8.48
N PRO A 181 -5.84 -24.13 -7.92
CA PRO A 181 -5.72 -24.43 -6.49
C PRO A 181 -4.30 -24.58 -5.92
N SER A 182 -3.26 -24.71 -6.74
CA SER A 182 -1.88 -24.85 -6.26
C SER A 182 -1.21 -23.48 -6.13
N LEU A 183 -1.08 -22.99 -4.89
CA LEU A 183 -0.44 -21.69 -4.61
C LEU A 183 1.04 -21.67 -5.02
N SER A 184 1.71 -22.82 -5.04
CA SER A 184 3.12 -22.92 -5.40
C SER A 184 3.39 -22.49 -6.84
N VAL A 185 2.42 -22.65 -7.75
CA VAL A 185 2.52 -22.22 -9.17
C VAL A 185 2.78 -20.71 -9.26
N TYR A 186 2.10 -19.94 -8.43
CA TYR A 186 2.20 -18.48 -8.42
C TYR A 186 3.36 -17.97 -7.55
N THR A 187 3.68 -18.67 -6.46
CA THR A 187 4.70 -18.21 -5.50
C THR A 187 6.12 -18.63 -5.88
N LYS A 188 6.32 -19.73 -6.62
CA LYS A 188 7.65 -20.20 -7.04
C LYS A 188 8.43 -19.15 -7.85
N PRO A 189 7.86 -18.45 -8.85
CA PRO A 189 8.56 -17.39 -9.58
C PRO A 189 8.92 -16.18 -8.71
N LEU A 190 8.10 -15.88 -7.70
CA LEU A 190 8.25 -14.73 -6.80
C LEU A 190 9.41 -14.88 -5.80
N LYS A 191 9.98 -16.08 -5.67
CA LYS A 191 11.14 -16.31 -4.79
C LYS A 191 12.37 -15.52 -5.27
N SER A 192 12.95 -14.76 -4.36
CA SER A 192 14.26 -14.12 -4.55
C SER A 192 15.07 -14.24 -3.26
N ALA A 193 16.09 -15.11 -3.25
CA ALA A 193 16.98 -15.26 -2.10
C ALA A 193 17.99 -14.09 -1.97
N THR A 194 18.30 -13.42 -3.07
CA THR A 194 19.20 -12.26 -3.13
C THR A 194 18.50 -10.93 -2.90
N PHE A 195 17.17 -10.94 -2.71
CA PHE A 195 16.35 -9.74 -2.57
C PHE A 195 16.51 -8.75 -3.74
N ASP A 196 16.65 -9.28 -4.96
CA ASP A 196 16.67 -8.48 -6.19
C ASP A 196 15.40 -7.61 -6.29
N PHE A 197 14.28 -8.16 -5.79
CA PHE A 197 13.00 -7.50 -5.60
C PHE A 197 12.30 -8.05 -4.34
N LEU A 198 11.39 -7.25 -3.79
CA LEU A 198 10.48 -7.62 -2.71
C LEU A 198 9.11 -8.01 -3.27
N VAL A 199 8.35 -8.78 -2.50
CA VAL A 199 7.02 -9.27 -2.89
C VAL A 199 5.94 -8.69 -1.99
N HIS A 200 4.93 -8.12 -2.61
CA HIS A 200 3.64 -7.84 -2.01
C HIS A 200 2.64 -8.88 -2.55
N LEU A 201 2.06 -9.70 -1.67
CA LEU A 201 1.10 -10.74 -2.05
C LEU A 201 -0.25 -10.45 -1.42
N SER A 202 -1.29 -10.36 -2.25
CA SER A 202 -2.69 -10.22 -1.82
C SER A 202 -3.48 -11.46 -2.23
N ILE A 203 -4.08 -12.15 -1.27
CA ILE A 203 -4.84 -13.38 -1.47
C ILE A 203 -6.30 -13.13 -1.07
N THR A 204 -7.21 -13.18 -2.04
CA THR A 204 -8.66 -12.92 -1.85
C THR A 204 -9.53 -14.14 -2.17
N THR A 205 -8.91 -15.31 -2.33
CA THR A 205 -9.56 -16.59 -2.55
C THR A 205 -8.82 -17.69 -1.79
N ALA A 206 -9.53 -18.74 -1.42
CA ALA A 206 -8.98 -19.79 -0.57
C ALA A 206 -8.01 -20.72 -1.27
N PHE A 207 -6.92 -21.01 -0.56
CA PHE A 207 -6.05 -22.15 -0.80
C PHE A 207 -6.03 -23.04 0.45
N SER A 208 -5.43 -24.22 0.35
CA SER A 208 -5.29 -25.12 1.50
C SER A 208 -4.44 -24.48 2.61
N THR A 209 -4.67 -24.90 3.85
CA THR A 209 -3.86 -24.45 5.00
C THR A 209 -2.39 -24.83 4.86
N SER A 210 -2.07 -25.97 4.22
CA SER A 210 -0.70 -26.33 3.86
C SER A 210 -0.05 -25.29 2.94
N ASN A 211 -0.75 -24.87 1.88
CA ASN A 211 -0.27 -23.82 0.98
C ASN A 211 -0.03 -22.51 1.73
N MET A 212 -0.90 -22.16 2.68
CA MET A 212 -0.72 -20.96 3.53
C MET A 212 0.52 -21.05 4.41
N VAL A 213 0.79 -22.21 5.02
CA VAL A 213 2.02 -22.44 5.81
C VAL A 213 3.28 -22.31 4.92
N GLU A 214 3.22 -22.78 3.68
CA GLU A 214 4.33 -22.69 2.71
C GLU A 214 4.69 -21.26 2.26
N LEU A 215 3.82 -20.27 2.50
CA LEU A 215 4.15 -18.86 2.26
C LEU A 215 5.41 -18.41 3.03
N SER A 216 5.71 -19.06 4.15
CA SER A 216 6.94 -18.84 4.91
C SER A 216 8.23 -19.05 4.09
N THR A 217 8.16 -19.81 3.00
CA THR A 217 9.29 -20.02 2.09
C THR A 217 9.59 -18.80 1.20
N LEU A 218 8.70 -17.81 1.14
CA LEU A 218 8.91 -16.53 0.46
C LEU A 218 9.69 -15.57 1.36
N VAL A 219 11.01 -15.74 1.41
CA VAL A 219 11.88 -14.93 2.28
C VAL A 219 11.87 -13.43 1.95
N ASN A 220 11.55 -13.06 0.71
CA ASN A 220 11.48 -11.69 0.19
C ASN A 220 10.07 -11.06 0.26
N LEU A 221 9.15 -11.67 1.02
CA LEU A 221 7.80 -11.12 1.23
C LEU A 221 7.82 -9.91 2.17
N VAL A 222 7.46 -8.73 1.67
CA VAL A 222 7.46 -7.47 2.43
C VAL A 222 6.06 -7.08 2.92
N ALA A 223 5.02 -7.49 2.20
CA ALA A 223 3.64 -7.29 2.60
C ALA A 223 2.80 -8.52 2.23
N LEU A 224 1.96 -8.96 3.16
CA LEU A 224 1.03 -10.06 2.97
C LEU A 224 -0.38 -9.61 3.34
N GLU A 225 -1.32 -9.76 2.43
CA GLU A 225 -2.73 -9.50 2.66
C GLU A 225 -3.52 -10.75 2.37
N ILE A 226 -4.34 -11.18 3.33
CA ILE A 226 -5.24 -12.32 3.14
C ILE A 226 -6.62 -11.88 3.56
N SER A 227 -7.57 -11.99 2.64
CA SER A 227 -8.96 -11.67 2.87
C SER A 227 -9.82 -12.89 2.60
N ASN A 228 -10.55 -13.35 3.62
CA ASN A 228 -11.56 -14.36 3.43
C ASN A 228 -12.81 -13.70 2.82
N PRO A 229 -13.27 -14.11 1.63
CA PRO A 229 -14.47 -13.53 1.05
C PRO A 229 -15.69 -13.81 1.96
N LYS A 230 -16.45 -12.76 2.30
CA LYS A 230 -17.70 -12.92 3.06
C LYS A 230 -18.71 -13.71 2.22
N HIS A 231 -19.50 -14.56 2.87
CA HIS A 231 -20.58 -15.28 2.22
C HIS A 231 -21.72 -14.30 1.88
N ASP A 232 -21.64 -13.61 0.76
CA ASP A 232 -22.75 -12.84 0.24
C ASP A 232 -23.48 -13.65 -0.84
N ASN A 233 -24.64 -14.21 -0.48
CA ASN A 233 -25.52 -14.96 -1.39
C ASN A 233 -25.93 -14.15 -2.65
N ARG A 234 -25.73 -12.83 -2.64
CA ARG A 234 -26.11 -11.93 -3.74
C ARG A 234 -24.99 -11.72 -4.74
N VAL A 235 -23.73 -11.98 -4.39
CA VAL A 235 -22.56 -11.72 -5.24
C VAL A 235 -22.06 -13.04 -5.84
N ARG A 236 -22.43 -13.31 -7.09
CA ARG A 236 -22.01 -14.51 -7.84
C ARG A 236 -20.49 -14.62 -8.08
N THR A 237 -19.73 -13.55 -7.83
CA THR A 237 -18.27 -13.47 -8.01
C THR A 237 -17.48 -13.57 -6.72
N ALA A 238 -18.09 -14.01 -5.61
CA ALA A 238 -17.38 -14.24 -4.37
C ALA A 238 -16.34 -15.37 -4.56
N GLY A 239 -15.07 -15.10 -4.27
CA GLY A 239 -14.00 -16.11 -4.30
C GLY A 239 -14.28 -17.28 -3.36
N LYS A 240 -13.48 -18.35 -3.47
CA LYS A 240 -13.63 -19.51 -2.59
C LYS A 240 -13.31 -19.09 -1.14
N GLN A 241 -14.15 -19.51 -0.18
CA GLN A 241 -13.93 -19.23 1.24
C GLN A 241 -12.84 -20.12 1.84
N PHE A 242 -12.08 -19.55 2.76
CA PHE A 242 -11.06 -20.27 3.50
C PHE A 242 -11.68 -21.27 4.46
N ASP A 243 -10.98 -22.37 4.69
CA ASP A 243 -11.34 -23.30 5.75
C ASP A 243 -11.03 -22.67 7.12
N THR A 244 -11.85 -23.01 8.11
CA THR A 244 -11.71 -22.69 9.54
C THR A 244 -10.36 -23.13 10.12
N SER A 245 -9.62 -24.02 9.44
CA SER A 245 -8.26 -24.39 9.85
C SER A 245 -7.24 -23.26 9.69
N PHE A 246 -7.53 -22.20 8.94
CA PHE A 246 -6.70 -20.99 8.90
C PHE A 246 -7.03 -20.08 10.09
N GLY A 247 -6.14 -20.05 11.08
CA GLY A 247 -6.30 -19.26 12.31
C GLY A 247 -4.96 -18.97 12.99
N ASP A 248 -4.99 -18.65 14.29
CA ASP A 248 -3.79 -18.31 15.08
C ASP A 248 -2.65 -19.34 14.98
N ARG A 249 -2.99 -20.63 14.76
CA ARG A 249 -2.01 -21.70 14.56
C ARG A 249 -1.14 -21.51 13.32
N VAL A 250 -1.68 -20.94 12.25
CA VAL A 250 -0.91 -20.60 11.04
C VAL A 250 0.07 -19.47 11.36
N ILE A 251 -0.38 -18.41 12.05
CA ILE A 251 0.49 -17.31 12.49
C ILE A 251 1.62 -17.83 13.39
N LYS A 252 1.31 -18.70 14.36
CA LYS A 252 2.31 -19.35 15.21
C LYS A 252 3.34 -20.12 14.38
N THR A 253 2.88 -20.91 13.40
CA THR A 253 3.79 -21.68 12.53
C THR A 253 4.69 -20.74 11.71
N TRP A 254 4.15 -19.64 11.18
CA TRP A 254 4.93 -18.61 10.50
C TRP A 254 5.95 -17.95 11.43
N SER A 255 5.57 -17.66 12.67
CA SER A 255 6.43 -17.02 13.67
C SER A 255 7.61 -17.92 14.04
N GLU A 256 7.38 -19.21 14.23
CA GLU A 256 8.44 -20.19 14.51
C GLU A 256 9.47 -20.27 13.36
N VAL A 257 9.02 -20.13 12.11
CA VAL A 257 9.91 -20.09 10.94
C VAL A 257 10.64 -18.75 10.83
N ALA A 258 9.98 -17.64 11.18
CA ALA A 258 10.57 -16.31 11.23
C ALA A 258 11.64 -16.17 12.32
N ALA A 259 11.36 -16.65 13.54
CA ALA A 259 12.30 -16.69 14.66
C ALA A 259 13.57 -17.48 14.34
N LYS A 260 13.45 -18.57 13.55
CA LYS A 260 14.59 -19.35 13.05
C LYS A 260 15.34 -18.68 11.90
N GLY A 261 14.92 -17.49 11.47
CA GLY A 261 15.50 -16.77 10.34
C GLY A 261 15.34 -17.51 9.01
N LYS A 262 14.30 -18.34 8.85
CA LYS A 262 14.06 -19.13 7.63
C LYS A 262 12.96 -18.57 6.73
N GLY A 263 12.13 -17.66 7.24
CA GLY A 263 11.01 -17.07 6.50
C GLY A 263 10.68 -15.65 6.99
N PHE A 264 9.86 -14.92 6.24
CA PHE A 264 9.33 -13.59 6.60
C PHE A 264 10.34 -12.57 7.12
N LYS A 265 11.59 -12.69 6.67
CA LYS A 265 12.71 -11.86 7.09
C LYS A 265 12.44 -10.36 6.92
N VAL A 266 11.74 -10.00 5.85
CA VAL A 266 11.49 -8.60 5.45
C VAL A 266 10.01 -8.21 5.55
N LEU A 267 9.17 -9.06 6.15
CA LEU A 267 7.73 -8.81 6.26
C LEU A 267 7.48 -7.61 7.18
N ARG A 268 6.92 -6.53 6.63
CA ARG A 268 6.61 -5.29 7.33
C ARG A 268 5.12 -5.09 7.59
N ILE A 269 4.27 -5.57 6.69
CA ILE A 269 2.82 -5.45 6.80
C ILE A 269 2.19 -6.84 6.71
N LEU A 270 1.38 -7.20 7.70
CA LEU A 270 0.50 -8.36 7.66
C LEU A 270 -0.95 -7.88 7.80
N LYS A 271 -1.79 -8.16 6.80
CA LYS A 271 -3.22 -7.85 6.84
C LYS A 271 -4.05 -9.13 6.78
N LEU A 272 -4.97 -9.29 7.72
CA LEU A 272 -5.89 -10.43 7.76
C LEU A 272 -7.33 -9.92 7.89
N ARG A 273 -8.22 -10.36 7.00
CA ARG A 273 -9.60 -9.88 6.95
C ARG A 273 -10.60 -11.03 6.95
N ASN A 274 -11.65 -10.91 7.76
CA ASN A 274 -12.78 -11.83 7.85
C ASN A 274 -12.41 -13.25 8.33
N PHE A 275 -11.51 -13.37 9.31
CA PHE A 275 -11.11 -14.66 9.90
C PHE A 275 -11.47 -14.71 11.38
N LEU A 276 -12.49 -15.51 11.74
CA LEU A 276 -12.93 -15.64 13.12
C LEU A 276 -11.95 -16.43 13.97
N GLU A 277 -11.11 -17.26 13.35
CA GLU A 277 -10.11 -18.07 14.02
C GLU A 277 -8.79 -17.30 14.28
N ILE A 278 -8.74 -16.02 13.90
CA ILE A 278 -7.66 -15.10 14.25
C ILE A 278 -8.12 -14.29 15.46
N THR A 279 -7.43 -14.47 16.59
CA THR A 279 -7.82 -13.90 17.89
C THR A 279 -6.66 -13.15 18.54
N ASN A 280 -6.90 -12.57 19.72
CA ASN A 280 -5.87 -11.92 20.53
C ASN A 280 -4.71 -12.85 20.94
N ASN A 281 -4.88 -14.17 20.81
CA ASN A 281 -3.83 -15.14 21.11
C ASN A 281 -2.68 -15.12 20.09
N CYS A 282 -2.83 -14.43 18.96
CA CYS A 282 -1.75 -14.31 17.98
C CYS A 282 -0.66 -13.31 18.35
N PHE A 283 -0.93 -12.32 19.23
CA PHE A 283 0.00 -11.23 19.53
C PHE A 283 1.40 -11.67 19.99
N PRO A 284 1.56 -12.70 20.87
CA PRO A 284 2.89 -13.17 21.26
C PRO A 284 3.75 -13.61 20.07
N TYR A 285 3.13 -14.17 19.03
CA TYR A 285 3.81 -14.66 17.83
C TYR A 285 4.25 -13.51 16.90
N LEU A 286 3.59 -12.36 16.94
CA LEU A 286 3.91 -11.24 16.05
C LEU A 286 5.32 -10.65 16.30
N ASN A 287 5.85 -10.83 17.52
CA ASN A 287 7.17 -10.31 17.88
C ASN A 287 8.33 -11.13 17.29
N ASP A 288 8.08 -12.36 16.86
CA ASP A 288 9.08 -13.21 16.20
C ASP A 288 9.41 -12.76 14.77
N PHE A 289 8.58 -11.89 14.19
CA PHE A 289 8.82 -11.32 12.87
C PHE A 289 9.75 -10.10 13.00
N PRO A 290 10.98 -10.17 12.46
CA PRO A 290 12.01 -9.17 12.76
C PRO A 290 11.69 -7.79 12.18
N ALA A 291 11.14 -7.73 10.96
CA ALA A 291 10.81 -6.48 10.28
C ALA A 291 9.35 -6.04 10.46
N LEU A 292 8.50 -6.80 11.16
CA LEU A 292 7.07 -6.51 11.21
C LEU A 292 6.82 -5.17 11.89
N ALA A 293 6.08 -4.31 11.19
CA ALA A 293 5.76 -2.94 11.61
C ALA A 293 4.27 -2.76 11.83
N VAL A 294 3.46 -3.47 11.06
CA VAL A 294 2.02 -3.30 11.01
C VAL A 294 1.36 -4.67 10.99
N PHE A 295 0.36 -4.81 11.84
CA PHE A 295 -0.62 -5.89 11.81
C PHE A 295 -2.02 -5.29 11.73
N ASP A 296 -2.67 -5.42 10.58
CA ASP A 296 -4.01 -4.87 10.29
C ASP A 296 -5.01 -6.01 10.23
N VAL A 297 -5.94 -6.05 11.19
CA VAL A 297 -7.00 -7.05 11.27
C VAL A 297 -8.36 -6.39 11.13
N MET A 298 -9.23 -6.99 10.33
CA MET A 298 -10.60 -6.49 10.14
C MET A 298 -11.60 -7.64 10.09
N ASP A 299 -12.70 -7.51 10.82
CA ASP A 299 -13.75 -8.51 10.98
C ASP A 299 -13.19 -9.89 11.43
N CYS A 300 -12.23 -9.86 12.37
CA CYS A 300 -11.67 -11.02 13.05
C CYS A 300 -12.17 -11.10 14.51
N ASP A 301 -11.99 -12.23 15.22
CA ASP A 301 -12.50 -12.42 16.59
C ASP A 301 -11.58 -11.78 17.66
N PHE A 302 -11.41 -10.46 17.56
CA PHE A 302 -10.67 -9.66 18.52
C PHE A 302 -11.63 -9.13 19.57
N ASN A 303 -11.59 -9.72 20.76
CA ASN A 303 -12.33 -9.20 21.90
C ASN A 303 -11.70 -7.88 22.41
N GLY A 304 -12.42 -7.13 23.25
CA GLY A 304 -11.97 -5.83 23.77
C GLY A 304 -10.68 -5.85 24.61
N LEU A 305 -10.09 -7.01 24.89
CA LEU A 305 -8.77 -7.14 25.53
C LEU A 305 -7.60 -7.06 24.53
N ALA A 306 -7.87 -6.97 23.23
CA ALA A 306 -6.88 -6.86 22.17
C ALA A 306 -5.83 -5.80 22.47
N GLN A 307 -6.31 -4.61 22.86
CA GLN A 307 -5.49 -3.47 23.18
C GLN A 307 -4.51 -3.77 24.32
N LEU A 308 -5.00 -4.32 25.44
CA LEU A 308 -4.17 -4.61 26.61
C LEU A 308 -3.09 -5.67 26.31
N SER A 309 -3.43 -6.71 25.54
CA SER A 309 -2.49 -7.76 25.18
C SER A 309 -1.40 -7.25 24.23
N ALA A 310 -1.78 -6.43 23.25
CA ALA A 310 -0.88 -5.84 22.27
C ALA A 310 0.07 -4.81 22.90
N GLU A 311 -0.45 -3.90 23.73
CA GLU A 311 0.33 -2.84 24.41
C GLU A 311 1.41 -3.44 25.33
N LYS A 312 1.08 -4.51 26.07
CA LYS A 312 2.06 -5.25 26.89
C LYS A 312 3.23 -5.81 26.09
N LEU A 313 3.03 -6.06 24.79
CA LEU A 313 4.02 -6.59 23.88
C LEU A 313 4.70 -5.50 23.02
N GLY A 314 4.43 -4.22 23.31
CA GLY A 314 5.03 -3.07 22.63
C GLY A 314 4.32 -2.63 21.35
N TRP A 315 3.07 -3.05 21.14
CA TRP A 315 2.24 -2.62 20.01
C TRP A 315 1.34 -1.45 20.39
N GLU A 316 1.30 -0.42 19.56
CA GLU A 316 0.31 0.65 19.63
C GLU A 316 -0.93 0.24 18.82
N VAL A 317 -2.09 0.20 19.47
CA VAL A 317 -3.35 -0.28 18.87
C VAL A 317 -4.26 0.87 18.50
N HIS A 318 -4.75 0.82 17.27
CA HIS A 318 -5.66 1.80 16.69
C HIS A 318 -6.98 1.10 16.31
N PRO A 319 -8.02 1.13 17.17
CA PRO A 319 -9.31 0.51 16.87
C PRO A 319 -10.02 1.27 15.73
N ASP A 320 -10.56 0.52 14.77
CA ASP A 320 -11.20 1.02 13.54
C ASP A 320 -10.36 2.06 12.77
N GLY A 321 -9.04 2.03 12.95
CA GLY A 321 -8.14 2.96 12.31
C GLY A 321 -7.82 2.55 10.88
N ALA A 322 -7.81 3.51 9.97
CA ALA A 322 -7.33 3.28 8.61
C ALA A 322 -5.80 3.29 8.59
N LEU A 323 -5.19 2.18 8.16
CA LEU A 323 -3.74 1.95 8.26
C LEU A 323 -2.90 3.09 7.66
N LEU A 324 -3.21 3.49 6.43
CA LEU A 324 -2.40 4.48 5.72
C LEU A 324 -2.45 5.83 6.44
N GLU A 325 -3.61 6.19 6.96
CA GLU A 325 -3.89 7.42 7.68
C GLU A 325 -3.15 7.47 9.02
N ILE A 326 -3.10 6.36 9.75
CA ILE A 326 -2.28 6.22 10.98
C ILE A 326 -0.81 6.49 10.65
N LEU A 327 -0.28 5.80 9.65
CA LEU A 327 1.12 5.95 9.24
C LEU A 327 1.42 7.37 8.73
N GLN A 328 0.49 8.01 8.02
CA GLN A 328 0.62 9.41 7.61
C GLN A 328 0.71 10.35 8.82
N SER A 329 -0.15 10.16 9.82
CA SER A 329 -0.11 10.90 11.09
C SER A 329 1.24 10.70 11.79
N ASP A 330 1.72 9.47 11.84
CA ASP A 330 2.99 9.13 12.47
C ASP A 330 4.18 9.76 11.76
N CYS A 331 4.17 9.82 10.42
CA CYS A 331 5.18 10.58 9.67
C CYS A 331 5.17 12.07 10.06
N VAL A 332 3.99 12.67 10.23
CA VAL A 332 3.89 14.07 10.67
C VAL A 332 4.46 14.25 12.09
N LYS A 333 4.10 13.37 13.04
CA LYS A 333 4.68 13.39 14.41
C LYS A 333 6.20 13.26 14.37
N HIS A 334 6.71 12.33 13.56
CA HIS A 334 8.14 12.09 13.39
C HIS A 334 8.86 13.34 12.84
N ILE A 335 8.32 13.96 11.79
CA ILE A 335 8.86 15.20 11.22
C ILE A 335 8.84 16.34 12.24
N MET A 336 7.76 16.49 13.01
CA MET A 336 7.68 17.51 14.06
C MET A 336 8.74 17.29 15.14
N ALA A 337 8.98 16.04 15.54
CA ALA A 337 10.01 15.71 16.52
C ALA A 337 11.42 15.95 15.98
N MET A 338 11.67 15.59 14.72
CA MET A 338 12.93 15.86 14.04
C MET A 338 13.21 17.36 13.88
N ARG A 339 12.18 18.16 13.60
CA ARG A 339 12.31 19.63 13.59
C ARG A 339 12.69 20.18 14.96
N ALA A 340 12.02 19.69 16.02
CA ALA A 340 12.31 20.11 17.38
C ALA A 340 13.75 19.77 17.80
N SER A 341 14.26 18.59 17.43
CA SER A 341 15.66 18.21 17.73
C SER A 341 16.69 19.05 16.97
N LEU A 342 16.33 19.57 15.79
CA LEU A 342 17.14 20.50 15.00
C LEU A 342 16.98 21.98 15.43
N GLY A 343 16.24 22.27 16.51
CA GLY A 343 15.99 23.64 16.96
C GLY A 343 15.02 24.44 16.08
N LEU A 344 14.35 23.78 15.14
CA LEU A 344 13.34 24.38 14.28
C LEU A 344 11.95 24.33 14.94
N SER A 345 11.06 25.26 14.58
CA SER A 345 9.69 25.23 15.11
C SER A 345 8.97 23.93 14.71
N ALA A 346 8.49 23.15 15.67
CA ALA A 346 7.70 21.95 15.44
C ALA A 346 6.40 22.31 14.72
N ARG A 347 6.36 22.14 13.40
CA ARG A 347 5.23 22.47 12.54
C ARG A 347 4.94 21.27 11.64
N PRO A 348 3.65 20.95 11.39
CA PRO A 348 3.26 19.93 10.43
C PRO A 348 3.40 20.48 9.00
N ILE A 349 4.63 20.54 8.47
CA ILE A 349 4.92 21.20 7.19
C ILE A 349 4.58 20.32 6.00
N ARG A 350 4.90 19.02 6.08
CA ARG A 350 4.71 18.08 4.98
C ARG A 350 3.47 17.24 5.24
N ARG A 351 2.50 17.34 4.33
CA ARG A 351 1.50 16.30 4.17
C ARG A 351 2.01 15.37 3.10
N SER A 352 2.32 14.15 3.51
CA SER A 352 2.52 13.02 2.63
C SER A 352 1.33 12.89 1.69
N THR A 353 1.49 13.30 0.45
CA THR A 353 0.45 13.22 -0.56
C THR A 353 0.26 11.75 -0.89
N ALA A 354 -0.83 11.14 -0.38
CA ALA A 354 -1.27 9.82 -0.84
C ALA A 354 -1.91 9.98 -2.22
N LYS A 355 -1.12 10.38 -3.22
CA LYS A 355 -1.52 10.38 -4.62
C LYS A 355 -1.01 9.10 -5.27
N PRO A 356 -1.84 8.41 -6.07
CA PRO A 356 -1.35 7.34 -6.93
C PRO A 356 -0.16 7.84 -7.74
N LEU A 357 0.95 7.10 -7.67
CA LEU A 357 2.15 7.44 -8.41
C LEU A 357 2.02 6.85 -9.81
N TRP A 358 2.22 7.69 -10.83
CA TRP A 358 2.08 7.29 -12.21
C TRP A 358 3.23 6.36 -12.63
N HIS A 359 2.93 5.27 -13.34
CA HIS A 359 3.92 4.24 -13.70
C HIS A 359 5.09 4.74 -14.57
N LYS A 360 4.87 5.81 -15.34
CA LYS A 360 5.90 6.42 -16.18
C LYS A 360 6.57 7.63 -15.50
N ALA A 361 6.27 7.89 -14.23
CA ALA A 361 6.89 8.98 -13.49
C ALA A 361 8.39 8.71 -13.30
N LYS A 362 9.19 9.76 -13.48
CA LYS A 362 10.64 9.71 -13.30
C LYS A 362 10.98 9.60 -11.81
N ILE A 363 11.99 8.78 -11.54
CA ILE A 363 12.60 8.59 -10.24
C ILE A 363 13.78 9.55 -10.14
N THR A 364 13.79 10.27 -9.04
CA THR A 364 14.92 11.09 -8.57
C THR A 364 15.58 10.37 -7.42
N MET A 365 16.89 10.47 -7.30
CA MET A 365 17.65 9.87 -6.21
C MET A 365 18.10 10.96 -5.25
N ILE A 366 17.85 10.78 -3.95
CA ILE A 366 18.31 11.71 -2.91
C ILE A 366 19.23 10.98 -1.94
N PRO A 367 20.41 11.53 -1.59
CA PRO A 367 21.25 10.95 -0.55
C PRO A 367 20.46 10.80 0.76
N ARG A 368 20.58 9.67 1.44
CA ARG A 368 19.93 9.44 2.74
C ARG A 368 20.35 10.44 3.80
N ALA A 369 21.59 10.93 3.73
CA ALA A 369 22.08 11.99 4.61
C ALA A 369 21.25 13.28 4.48
N ASP A 370 20.66 13.54 3.31
CA ASP A 370 19.83 14.72 3.04
C ASP A 370 18.35 14.49 3.37
N LEU A 371 17.96 13.25 3.68
CA LEU A 371 16.58 12.89 3.98
C LEU A 371 16.00 13.71 5.15
N PRO A 372 16.71 13.90 6.29
CA PRO A 372 16.21 14.77 7.36
C PRO A 372 15.94 16.20 6.91
N THR A 373 16.82 16.78 6.09
CA THR A 373 16.68 18.15 5.55
C THR A 373 15.47 18.26 4.62
N LEU A 374 15.28 17.26 3.77
CA LEU A 374 14.11 17.15 2.89
C LEU A 374 12.81 17.04 3.69
N LEU A 375 12.76 16.11 4.66
CA LEU A 375 11.57 15.82 5.47
C LEU A 375 11.17 17.01 6.34
N THR A 376 12.16 17.73 6.88
CA THR A 376 11.93 18.92 7.72
C THR A 376 11.60 20.17 6.91
N GLY A 377 11.59 20.13 5.58
CA GLY A 377 11.12 21.23 4.74
C GLY A 377 12.13 22.37 4.57
N GLY A 378 13.43 22.05 4.48
CA GLY A 378 14.47 23.02 4.11
C GLY A 378 14.33 23.57 2.68
N SER A 379 13.50 22.96 1.84
CA SER A 379 13.23 23.42 0.48
C SER A 379 11.99 24.31 0.39
N PRO A 380 12.10 25.57 -0.10
CA PRO A 380 10.99 26.51 -0.25
C PRO A 380 9.95 26.10 -1.32
N SER A 381 10.18 25.00 -2.06
CA SER A 381 9.30 24.49 -3.11
C SER A 381 8.20 23.54 -2.60
N ALA A 382 8.04 23.34 -1.30
CA ALA A 382 6.91 22.59 -0.75
C ALA A 382 5.61 23.40 -0.98
N ALA A 383 5.07 23.29 -2.20
CA ALA A 383 3.80 23.86 -2.58
C ALA A 383 2.80 23.52 -1.48
N ARG A 384 2.30 24.56 -0.78
CA ARG A 384 1.16 24.43 0.13
C ARG A 384 0.13 23.57 -0.57
N ASN A 385 -0.44 22.60 0.14
CA ASN A 385 -1.32 21.56 -0.40
C ASN A 385 -2.59 22.23 -0.96
N SER A 386 -2.50 22.76 -2.17
CA SER A 386 -3.49 23.66 -2.79
C SER A 386 -4.84 22.99 -2.93
N ALA A 387 -4.83 21.68 -3.22
CA ALA A 387 -6.01 20.84 -3.25
C ALA A 387 -6.76 20.81 -1.91
N TYR A 388 -6.05 20.78 -0.78
CA TYR A 388 -6.68 20.81 0.53
C TYR A 388 -7.27 22.18 0.85
N LEU A 389 -6.51 23.26 0.61
CA LEU A 389 -7.01 24.63 0.85
C LEU A 389 -8.24 24.92 0.00
N HIS A 390 -8.22 24.50 -1.26
CA HIS A 390 -9.37 24.60 -2.16
C HIS A 390 -10.56 23.74 -1.67
N ALA A 391 -10.32 22.51 -1.22
CA ALA A 391 -11.36 21.67 -0.64
C ALA A 391 -11.95 22.28 0.65
N GLU A 392 -11.12 22.88 1.49
CA GLU A 392 -11.53 23.57 2.72
C GLU A 392 -12.43 24.76 2.39
N GLU A 393 -12.02 25.59 1.43
CA GLU A 393 -12.83 26.71 0.95
C GLU A 393 -14.17 26.23 0.37
N GLN A 394 -14.18 25.14 -0.40
CA GLN A 394 -15.40 24.53 -0.91
C GLN A 394 -16.33 24.03 0.20
N VAL A 395 -15.80 23.35 1.22
CA VAL A 395 -16.61 22.88 2.35
C VAL A 395 -17.18 24.06 3.13
N ARG A 396 -16.36 25.07 3.43
CA ARG A 396 -16.83 26.31 4.07
C ARG A 396 -17.90 27.02 3.23
N ALA A 397 -17.77 27.02 1.90
CA ALA A 397 -18.79 27.58 1.00
C ALA A 397 -20.09 26.76 1.03
N MET A 398 -20.01 25.42 1.09
CA MET A 398 -21.19 24.57 1.27
C MET A 398 -21.88 24.83 2.61
N GLU A 399 -21.12 25.04 3.70
CA GLU A 399 -21.67 25.33 5.03
C GLU A 399 -22.40 26.67 5.11
N ARG A 400 -22.04 27.65 4.28
CA ARG A 400 -22.72 28.96 4.20
C ARG A 400 -24.12 28.86 3.58
N THR A 401 -24.42 27.82 2.79
CA THR A 401 -25.71 27.67 2.10
C THR A 401 -26.60 26.60 2.75
N PRO A 402 -27.94 26.80 2.83
CA PRO A 402 -28.84 25.75 3.34
C PRO A 402 -28.75 24.44 2.55
N ALA A 403 -28.62 24.51 1.23
CA ALA A 403 -28.50 23.35 0.36
C ALA A 403 -27.16 22.59 0.57
N GLY A 404 -26.04 23.31 0.73
CA GLY A 404 -24.74 22.70 1.00
C GLY A 404 -24.69 22.04 2.38
N ARG A 405 -25.25 22.67 3.42
CA ARG A 405 -25.42 22.04 4.75
C ARG A 405 -26.27 20.78 4.68
N ALA A 406 -27.38 20.79 3.93
CA ALA A 406 -28.19 19.61 3.73
C ALA A 406 -27.41 18.50 3.00
N LYS A 407 -26.58 18.85 2.01
CA LYS A 407 -25.70 17.91 1.29
C LYS A 407 -24.67 17.29 2.23
N LEU A 408 -23.94 18.09 3.01
CA LEU A 408 -22.97 17.59 4.00
C LEU A 408 -23.66 16.68 5.03
N LYS A 409 -24.82 17.10 5.55
CA LYS A 409 -25.61 16.27 6.49
C LYS A 409 -26.06 14.94 5.87
N ARG A 410 -26.46 14.92 4.59
CA ARG A 410 -26.81 13.68 3.87
C ARG A 410 -25.62 12.74 3.70
N THR A 411 -24.43 13.29 3.46
CA THR A 411 -23.21 12.47 3.40
C THR A 411 -22.82 11.91 4.77
N GLY A 412 -23.28 12.55 5.86
CA GLY A 412 -22.88 12.20 7.22
C GLY A 412 -21.42 12.56 7.55
N LEU A 413 -20.69 13.16 6.61
CA LEU A 413 -19.30 13.55 6.84
C LEU A 413 -19.26 14.77 7.76
N SER A 414 -18.35 14.73 8.73
CA SER A 414 -17.86 15.92 9.41
C SER A 414 -17.24 16.89 8.41
N HIS A 415 -17.09 18.16 8.79
CA HIS A 415 -16.40 19.18 7.99
C HIS A 415 -15.10 18.63 7.42
N PHE A 416 -14.31 18.06 8.31
CA PHE A 416 -13.00 17.52 8.10
C PHE A 416 -12.96 16.31 7.15
N GLU A 417 -13.82 15.33 7.36
CA GLU A 417 -13.98 14.19 6.46
C GLU A 417 -14.43 14.66 5.07
N ALA A 418 -15.28 15.69 4.98
CA ALA A 418 -15.69 16.27 3.72
C ALA A 418 -14.54 16.98 2.99
N VAL A 419 -13.68 17.72 3.73
CA VAL A 419 -12.49 18.34 3.14
C VAL A 419 -11.52 17.28 2.63
N ASP A 420 -11.23 16.24 3.43
CA ASP A 420 -10.35 15.15 2.99
C ASP A 420 -10.93 14.45 1.75
N TYR A 421 -12.21 14.07 1.81
CA TYR A 421 -12.91 13.44 0.71
C TYR A 421 -12.83 14.27 -0.58
N ILE A 422 -13.14 15.57 -0.52
CA ILE A 422 -13.09 16.46 -1.69
C ILE A 422 -11.65 16.61 -2.19
N SER A 423 -10.69 16.81 -1.29
CA SER A 423 -9.29 17.00 -1.66
C SER A 423 -8.66 15.78 -2.32
N ARG A 424 -9.19 14.57 -2.05
CA ARG A 424 -8.68 13.31 -2.58
C ARG A 424 -9.60 12.65 -3.59
N LYS A 425 -10.78 13.20 -3.88
CA LYS A 425 -11.82 12.54 -4.67
C LYS A 425 -11.28 12.03 -6.01
N GLU A 426 -10.61 12.90 -6.74
CA GLU A 426 -10.04 12.59 -8.06
C GLU A 426 -8.98 11.49 -7.98
N TYR A 427 -8.22 11.44 -6.89
CA TYR A 427 -7.16 10.44 -6.70
C TYR A 427 -7.68 9.10 -6.23
N ARG A 428 -8.73 9.08 -5.40
CA ARG A 428 -9.36 7.84 -4.90
C ARG A 428 -9.92 6.98 -6.03
N GLU A 429 -10.43 7.63 -7.08
CA GLU A 429 -10.93 6.96 -8.28
C GLU A 429 -9.80 6.34 -9.14
N LEU A 430 -8.55 6.74 -8.90
CA LEU A 430 -7.35 6.25 -9.57
C LEU A 430 -6.51 5.30 -8.70
N GLU A 431 -6.95 5.00 -7.46
CA GLU A 431 -6.25 4.07 -6.59
C GLU A 431 -6.30 2.66 -7.19
N THR A 432 -5.14 2.09 -7.50
CA THR A 432 -5.01 0.67 -7.81
C THR A 432 -5.15 -0.15 -6.53
N TRP A 433 -5.44 -1.45 -6.65
CA TRP A 433 -5.64 -2.31 -5.48
C TRP A 433 -4.42 -2.34 -4.54
N GLU A 434 -3.21 -2.23 -5.08
CA GLU A 434 -1.96 -2.22 -4.31
C GLU A 434 -1.60 -0.84 -3.73
N PHE A 435 -2.27 0.23 -4.17
CA PHE A 435 -1.88 1.61 -3.88
C PHE A 435 -1.70 1.87 -2.38
N ARG A 436 -2.70 1.51 -1.57
CA ARG A 436 -2.69 1.80 -0.13
C ARG A 436 -1.56 1.09 0.59
N THR A 437 -1.26 -0.14 0.18
CA THR A 437 -0.24 -0.99 0.80
C THR A 437 1.15 -0.54 0.41
N LEU A 438 1.39 -0.26 -0.87
CA LEU A 438 2.65 0.31 -1.33
C LEU A 438 2.92 1.68 -0.70
N THR A 439 1.88 2.51 -0.57
CA THR A 439 2.02 3.81 0.10
C THR A 439 2.32 3.62 1.59
N SER A 440 1.67 2.65 2.25
CA SER A 440 1.95 2.30 3.64
C SER A 440 3.39 1.81 3.82
N LEU A 441 3.90 0.96 2.93
CA LEU A 441 5.29 0.53 2.92
C LEU A 441 6.25 1.71 2.79
N ASN A 442 5.95 2.66 1.91
CA ASN A 442 6.75 3.88 1.76
C ASN A 442 6.78 4.71 3.06
N ARG A 443 5.65 4.78 3.80
CA ARG A 443 5.62 5.46 5.12
C ARG A 443 6.40 4.72 6.18
N ILE A 444 6.35 3.38 6.18
CA ILE A 444 7.20 2.58 7.09
C ILE A 444 8.68 2.82 6.79
N SER A 445 9.06 2.87 5.50
CA SER A 445 10.42 3.24 5.07
C SER A 445 10.82 4.63 5.54
N GLU A 446 9.92 5.62 5.47
CA GLU A 446 10.16 6.97 6.00
C GLU A 446 10.37 6.96 7.52
N LEU A 447 9.53 6.24 8.25
CA LEU A 447 9.54 6.18 9.71
C LEU A 447 10.72 5.40 10.30
N ARG A 448 11.18 4.35 9.60
CA ARG A 448 12.25 3.45 10.06
C ARG A 448 13.57 3.63 9.32
N ASN A 449 13.63 4.52 8.32
CA ASN A 449 14.79 4.73 7.46
C ASN A 449 15.40 3.43 6.86
N ASP A 450 14.55 2.43 6.65
CA ASP A 450 14.92 1.07 6.23
C ASP A 450 15.97 0.35 7.11
N GLU A 451 16.15 0.76 8.37
CA GLU A 451 17.12 0.15 9.29
C GLU A 451 16.77 -1.31 9.61
N ASP A 452 15.48 -1.62 9.70
CA ASP A 452 14.96 -2.98 9.86
C ASP A 452 15.34 -3.89 8.67
N LEU A 453 15.32 -3.38 7.44
CA LEU A 453 15.76 -4.14 6.27
C LEU A 453 17.29 -4.30 6.24
N ARG A 454 18.05 -3.26 6.63
CA ARG A 454 19.51 -3.36 6.76
C ARG A 454 19.91 -4.40 7.80
N ALA A 455 19.23 -4.43 8.96
CA ALA A 455 19.48 -5.40 10.02
C ALA A 455 19.30 -6.85 9.57
N VAL A 456 18.45 -7.07 8.56
CA VAL A 456 18.17 -8.38 7.96
C VAL A 456 19.16 -8.72 6.83
N GLY A 457 20.11 -7.83 6.54
CA GLY A 457 21.18 -8.02 5.56
C GLY A 457 20.87 -7.53 4.15
N LEU A 458 19.78 -6.76 3.97
CA LEU A 458 19.48 -6.16 2.67
C LEU A 458 20.44 -5.00 2.39
N LYS A 459 20.98 -4.97 1.17
CA LYS A 459 21.82 -3.87 0.69
C LYS A 459 20.95 -2.67 0.35
N ILE A 460 20.65 -1.87 1.37
CA ILE A 460 19.99 -0.58 1.21
C ILE A 460 21.04 0.45 0.79
N GLY A 461 20.97 0.94 -0.44
CA GLY A 461 21.92 1.92 -0.98
C GLY A 461 21.90 3.26 -0.24
N GLU A 462 22.93 4.07 -0.46
CA GLU A 462 23.08 5.41 0.16
C GLU A 462 22.04 6.41 -0.32
N PHE A 463 21.37 6.14 -1.44
CA PHE A 463 20.33 6.98 -2.03
C PHE A 463 18.94 6.38 -1.77
N VAL A 464 17.95 7.26 -1.67
CA VAL A 464 16.52 6.91 -1.63
C VAL A 464 15.86 7.33 -2.93
N PRO A 465 15.17 6.42 -3.63
CA PRO A 465 14.38 6.79 -4.78
C PRO A 465 13.14 7.58 -4.36
N MET A 466 12.83 8.59 -5.15
CA MET A 466 11.70 9.49 -4.97
C MET A 466 10.96 9.72 -6.26
N VAL A 467 9.64 9.81 -6.15
CA VAL A 467 8.74 10.14 -7.27
C VAL A 467 7.80 11.23 -6.82
N SER A 468 7.79 12.36 -7.54
CA SER A 468 6.90 13.50 -7.26
C SER A 468 6.98 14.00 -5.81
N GLY A 469 8.18 13.96 -5.20
CA GLY A 469 8.38 14.38 -3.81
C GLY A 469 8.02 13.34 -2.75
N GLU A 470 7.62 12.12 -3.16
CA GLU A 470 7.31 11.00 -2.27
C GLU A 470 8.43 9.95 -2.32
N LEU A 471 8.82 9.45 -1.13
CA LEU A 471 9.77 8.34 -1.03
C LEU A 471 9.12 7.07 -1.54
N ILE A 472 9.87 6.25 -2.27
CA ILE A 472 9.45 4.89 -2.63
C ILE A 472 10.43 3.87 -2.07
N SER A 473 10.02 2.60 -2.03
CA SER A 473 10.91 1.50 -1.67
C SER A 473 12.20 1.53 -2.48
N SER A 474 13.33 1.38 -1.78
CA SER A 474 14.67 1.36 -2.38
C SER A 474 14.98 0.06 -3.12
N ILE A 475 14.15 -0.96 -2.91
CA ILE A 475 14.19 -2.24 -3.59
C ILE A 475 12.91 -2.35 -4.44
N PRO A 476 13.00 -2.77 -5.72
CA PRO A 476 11.84 -3.00 -6.56
C PRO A 476 10.80 -3.91 -5.89
N ILE A 477 9.51 -3.65 -6.13
CA ILE A 477 8.41 -4.43 -5.54
C ILE A 477 7.59 -5.07 -6.66
N ALA A 478 7.41 -6.38 -6.57
CA ALA A 478 6.44 -7.14 -7.33
C ALA A 478 5.17 -7.34 -6.50
N SER A 479 4.06 -6.79 -6.97
CA SER A 479 2.74 -6.98 -6.38
C SER A 479 1.96 -8.03 -7.17
N LEU A 480 1.47 -9.06 -6.50
CA LEU A 480 0.61 -10.07 -7.10
C LEU A 480 -0.68 -10.22 -6.28
N ARG A 481 -1.82 -10.11 -6.95
CA ARG A 481 -3.13 -10.45 -6.38
C ARG A 481 -3.61 -11.81 -6.90
N LEU A 482 -4.04 -12.68 -6.00
CA LEU A 482 -4.62 -13.99 -6.29
C LEU A 482 -6.06 -14.05 -5.78
N GLY A 483 -7.01 -14.13 -6.71
CA GLY A 483 -8.44 -14.07 -6.44
C GLY A 483 -9.09 -12.80 -7.00
N PRO A 484 -10.42 -12.72 -6.91
CA PRO A 484 -11.19 -11.60 -7.45
C PRO A 484 -10.87 -10.30 -6.72
N GLU A 485 -11.12 -9.19 -7.41
CA GLU A 485 -11.12 -7.88 -6.77
C GLU A 485 -12.27 -7.79 -5.78
N LEU A 486 -11.93 -7.74 -4.49
CA LEU A 486 -12.92 -7.47 -3.48
C LEU A 486 -13.23 -5.97 -3.55
N LEU A 487 -14.45 -5.63 -3.96
CA LEU A 487 -14.95 -4.26 -3.86
C LEU A 487 -15.05 -3.89 -2.38
N TYR A 488 -13.94 -3.44 -1.82
CA TYR A 488 -13.93 -2.78 -0.54
C TYR A 488 -14.47 -1.37 -0.77
N THR A 489 -15.77 -1.18 -0.54
CA THR A 489 -16.24 0.16 -0.23
C THR A 489 -15.52 0.56 1.05
N PRO A 490 -14.61 1.55 1.03
CA PRO A 490 -14.04 2.06 2.27
C PRO A 490 -15.21 2.40 3.17
N SER A 491 -15.27 1.71 4.31
CA SER A 491 -16.34 1.93 5.27
C SER A 491 -16.25 3.39 5.74
N ARG A 492 -17.35 3.94 6.26
CA ARG A 492 -17.30 5.29 6.85
C ARG A 492 -16.28 5.40 7.99
N ALA A 493 -15.92 4.27 8.63
CA ALA A 493 -14.84 4.21 9.61
C ALA A 493 -13.44 4.32 8.98
N ASP A 494 -13.29 4.02 7.69
CA ASP A 494 -12.04 4.23 6.93
C ASP A 494 -11.88 5.71 6.48
N LEU A 495 -12.84 6.58 6.79
CA LEU A 495 -12.75 8.02 6.52
C LEU A 495 -12.19 8.74 7.76
N HIS A 496 -11.03 9.34 7.57
CA HIS A 496 -10.22 9.98 8.59
C HIS A 496 -10.85 11.23 9.24
N GLN A 497 -10.61 11.43 10.55
CA GLN A 497 -10.60 12.76 11.16
C GLN A 497 -9.20 13.40 11.00
N PRO A 498 -8.98 14.38 10.10
CA PRO A 498 -7.73 15.11 9.96
C PRO A 498 -7.12 15.57 11.28
N PHE A 499 -5.82 15.28 11.41
CA PHE A 499 -4.96 15.51 12.56
C PHE A 499 -4.69 16.99 12.89
N TYR A 500 -5.33 17.93 12.17
CA TYR A 500 -4.71 19.21 11.84
C TYR A 500 -5.27 20.44 12.55
N ASP A 501 -6.18 20.30 13.52
CA ASP A 501 -6.75 21.48 14.21
C ASP A 501 -6.57 21.49 15.74
N GLY A 502 -5.80 20.55 16.28
CA GLY A 502 -5.20 20.79 17.59
C GLY A 502 -4.04 21.75 17.42
N GLY A 503 -4.22 23.00 17.84
CA GLY A 503 -3.08 23.76 18.36
C GLY A 503 -2.31 22.91 19.39
N LEU A 504 -1.12 23.35 19.79
CA LEU A 504 -0.19 22.73 20.76
C LEU A 504 -0.81 22.10 22.04
N SER A 505 -2.09 22.34 22.32
CA SER A 505 -2.89 21.51 23.21
C SER A 505 -3.05 20.08 22.68
N ASP A 506 -2.30 19.19 23.32
CA ASP A 506 -2.23 17.72 23.31
C ASP A 506 -3.55 16.89 23.21
N ARG A 507 -4.71 17.52 22.95
CA ARG A 507 -6.04 16.90 22.97
C ARG A 507 -6.58 16.47 21.61
N SER A 508 -6.04 16.93 20.47
CA SER A 508 -6.49 16.48 19.13
C SER A 508 -5.79 15.21 18.64
N LEU A 509 -4.79 14.72 19.37
CA LEU A 509 -3.95 13.57 18.99
C LEU A 509 -4.61 12.22 19.31
N LYS A 510 -5.76 12.22 19.98
CA LYS A 510 -6.44 10.99 20.39
C LYS A 510 -7.30 10.46 19.25
N TYR A 511 -6.70 9.63 18.39
CA TYR A 511 -7.39 8.66 17.53
C TYR A 511 -8.28 7.69 18.32
N THR A 512 -8.17 7.68 19.63
CA THR A 512 -9.07 6.92 20.48
C THR A 512 -10.43 7.61 20.51
N SER A 513 -11.38 7.08 19.74
CA SER A 513 -12.77 7.03 20.20
C SER A 513 -12.74 6.80 21.72
N LYS A 514 -13.34 7.70 22.50
CA LYS A 514 -13.36 7.57 23.98
C LYS A 514 -14.01 6.27 24.45
N ASN A 515 -14.66 5.54 23.54
CA ASN A 515 -15.18 4.21 23.78
C ASN A 515 -14.10 3.19 23.44
N LEU A 516 -13.43 2.67 24.47
CA LEU A 516 -12.49 1.55 24.43
C LEU A 516 -13.08 0.37 23.65
N GLY A 517 -12.73 0.21 22.36
CA GLY A 517 -12.82 -1.01 21.53
C GLY A 517 -14.17 -1.75 21.42
N ALA A 518 -15.21 -1.38 22.17
CA ALA A 518 -16.47 -2.09 22.23
C ALA A 518 -17.25 -1.89 20.93
N GLY A 519 -17.23 -2.92 20.08
CA GLY A 519 -17.86 -2.89 18.76
C GLY A 519 -16.94 -2.44 17.62
N ALA A 520 -15.63 -2.30 17.87
CA ALA A 520 -14.68 -2.10 16.79
C ALA A 520 -14.71 -3.30 15.84
N LYS A 521 -14.78 -3.02 14.54
CA LYS A 521 -14.75 -4.03 13.48
C LYS A 521 -13.33 -4.38 13.09
N GLY A 522 -12.36 -3.49 13.31
CA GLY A 522 -10.97 -3.77 13.00
C GLY A 522 -10.00 -3.14 13.99
N TYR A 523 -8.76 -3.61 13.94
CA TYR A 523 -7.65 -3.08 14.72
C TYR A 523 -6.44 -2.97 13.81
N VAL A 524 -5.82 -1.80 13.79
CA VAL A 524 -4.48 -1.63 13.23
C VAL A 524 -3.50 -1.55 14.39
N CYS A 525 -2.61 -2.52 14.47
CA CYS A 525 -1.55 -2.56 15.47
C CYS A 525 -0.24 -2.14 14.80
N THR A 526 0.42 -1.14 15.36
CA THR A 526 1.69 -0.61 14.85
C THR A 526 2.80 -0.79 15.86
N ARG A 527 4.00 -1.12 15.40
CA ARG A 527 5.22 -1.25 16.22
C ARG A 527 6.31 -0.38 15.62
N ILE A 528 6.11 0.94 15.67
CA ILE A 528 7.04 1.92 15.11
C ILE A 528 7.43 2.90 16.22
N THR A 529 8.70 2.90 16.60
CA THR A 529 9.19 3.81 17.64
C THR A 529 9.42 5.19 17.02
N ILE A 530 8.55 6.15 17.35
CA ILE A 530 8.76 7.56 16.99
C ILE A 530 9.51 8.22 18.15
N PRO A 531 10.68 8.86 17.91
CA PRO A 531 11.37 9.59 18.96
C PRO A 531 10.45 10.72 19.47
N VAL A 532 10.14 10.69 20.77
CA VAL A 532 9.34 11.75 21.40
C VAL A 532 10.23 12.98 21.55
N ALA A 533 9.79 14.11 20.98
CA ALA A 533 10.46 15.38 21.18
C ALA A 533 10.43 15.72 22.67
N ARG A 534 11.59 15.65 23.34
CA ARG A 534 11.74 16.22 24.68
C ARG A 534 11.67 17.73 24.53
N THR A 535 10.49 18.31 24.70
CA THR A 535 10.38 19.76 24.92
C THR A 535 11.21 20.06 26.15
N ARG A 536 12.29 20.83 26.00
CA ARG A 536 13.03 21.39 27.13
C ARG A 536 12.02 22.21 27.94
N THR A 537 11.48 21.62 28.98
CA THR A 537 10.68 22.34 29.97
C THR A 537 11.59 23.41 30.56
N GLY A 538 11.12 24.65 30.59
CA GLY A 538 11.91 25.85 30.88
C GLY A 538 12.60 25.92 32.24
N GLN A 539 12.66 24.84 33.02
CA GLN A 539 13.42 24.75 34.26
C GLN A 539 14.94 24.62 34.04
N GLN A 540 15.41 24.27 32.84
CA GLN A 540 16.84 24.19 32.53
C GLN A 540 17.44 25.51 31.99
N ALA A 541 16.64 26.59 31.90
CA ALA A 541 17.12 27.91 31.47
C ALA A 541 17.56 28.82 32.63
N ASP A 542 17.23 28.48 33.87
CA ASP A 542 17.58 29.29 35.06
C ASP A 542 18.89 28.87 35.74
N GLU A 543 19.53 27.76 35.33
CA GLU A 543 20.79 27.28 35.95
C GLU A 543 22.08 27.65 35.18
N THR A 544 21.99 28.38 34.05
CA THR A 544 23.19 28.83 33.30
C THR A 544 23.41 30.34 33.34
N MET A 545 22.80 31.05 34.28
CA MET A 545 23.02 32.48 34.54
C MET A 545 23.32 32.70 36.02
N GLY A 546 24.58 32.51 36.43
CA GLY A 546 24.94 32.72 37.83
C GLY A 546 26.41 32.49 38.17
N ASP A 547 27.30 33.27 37.57
CA ASP A 547 28.48 33.78 38.28
C ASP A 547 29.14 34.85 37.40
N ASP A 548 28.72 36.10 37.56
CA ASP A 548 29.62 37.25 37.50
C ASP A 548 28.91 38.55 37.92
N ALA A 549 29.66 39.35 38.69
CA ALA A 549 29.46 40.77 39.02
C ALA A 549 28.44 41.13 40.13
N SER A 550 29.01 41.15 41.34
CA SER A 550 28.85 42.13 42.41
C SER A 550 28.39 43.55 42.00
N GLY A 551 27.37 44.06 42.71
CA GLY A 551 27.02 45.48 42.75
C GLY A 551 25.84 45.74 43.71
N PRO A 552 25.96 46.62 44.73
CA PRO A 552 24.95 46.76 45.77
C PRO A 552 24.01 47.96 45.56
N GLU A 553 22.87 47.89 46.27
CA GLU A 553 21.93 48.97 46.62
C GLU A 553 20.92 49.47 45.56
N SER A 554 19.65 49.09 45.71
CA SER A 554 18.61 50.02 46.24
C SER A 554 17.19 49.43 46.21
N ARG A 555 16.68 49.18 47.43
CA ARG A 555 15.31 49.35 48.00
C ARG A 555 14.01 48.97 47.26
N PRO A 556 12.94 48.67 48.04
CA PRO A 556 11.90 47.71 47.65
C PRO A 556 10.54 48.36 47.31
N SER A 557 9.74 47.69 46.47
CA SER A 557 8.31 48.02 46.35
C SER A 557 7.41 46.78 46.28
N LYS A 558 6.63 46.64 47.36
CA LYS A 558 5.21 46.29 47.41
C LYS A 558 4.74 44.98 46.75
N ARG A 559 4.65 43.97 47.63
CA ARG A 559 3.43 43.16 47.94
C ARG A 559 2.31 43.24 46.89
N ARG A 560 2.09 42.13 46.18
CA ARG A 560 0.74 41.72 45.76
C ARG A 560 0.50 40.27 46.18
N LYS A 561 -0.35 40.13 47.20
CA LYS A 561 -0.98 38.87 47.64
C LYS A 561 -1.77 38.32 46.45
N VAL A 562 -1.38 37.16 45.92
CA VAL A 562 -2.28 36.34 45.10
C VAL A 562 -2.67 35.11 45.92
N ARG A 563 -3.97 34.89 45.88
CA ARG A 563 -4.80 34.02 46.69
C ARG A 563 -4.62 32.58 46.20
N GLY A 564 -4.59 31.65 47.15
CA GLY A 564 -4.15 30.28 46.96
C GLY A 564 -5.05 29.43 46.06
N ASP A 565 -4.41 28.56 45.29
CA ASP A 565 -5.02 27.41 44.66
C ASP A 565 -4.81 26.17 45.53
N LYS A 566 -5.94 25.59 45.94
CA LYS A 566 -6.03 24.31 46.61
C LYS A 566 -5.62 23.21 45.63
N ARG A 567 -4.44 22.64 45.81
CA ARG A 567 -4.12 21.32 45.27
C ARG A 567 -4.91 20.28 46.08
N GLN A 568 -5.96 19.73 45.49
CA GLN A 568 -6.50 18.44 45.91
C GLN A 568 -5.46 17.37 45.60
N GLN A 569 -4.89 16.79 46.65
CA GLN A 569 -4.06 15.59 46.55
C GLN A 569 -4.97 14.40 46.23
N ILE A 570 -4.75 13.82 45.06
CA ILE A 570 -5.26 12.50 44.67
C ILE A 570 -4.33 11.49 45.35
N GLY A 571 -4.57 11.25 46.64
CA GLY A 571 -3.68 10.47 47.51
C GLY A 571 -4.34 9.39 48.37
N ASP A 572 -5.68 9.28 48.39
CA ASP A 572 -6.39 8.41 49.36
C ASP A 572 -7.54 7.58 48.76
N LEU A 573 -7.39 7.06 47.52
CA LEU A 573 -8.44 6.26 46.87
C LEU A 573 -7.98 4.88 46.35
N LEU A 574 -6.93 4.31 46.96
CA LEU A 574 -6.49 2.93 46.69
C LEU A 574 -6.09 2.17 47.97
N ALA A 575 -6.92 2.24 49.00
CA ALA A 575 -6.88 1.30 50.11
C ALA A 575 -8.30 0.88 50.46
N GLY A 576 -8.73 -0.28 49.96
CA GLY A 576 -9.95 -0.92 50.45
C GLY A 576 -10.79 -1.64 49.42
N VAL A 577 -10.24 -2.67 48.75
CA VAL A 577 -11.00 -3.91 48.43
C VAL A 577 -10.00 -5.07 48.39
N MET A 578 -9.66 -5.61 49.56
CA MET A 578 -9.13 -6.96 49.72
C MET A 578 -9.91 -7.59 50.87
N GLY A 579 -10.66 -8.65 50.57
CA GLY A 579 -11.31 -9.53 51.53
C GLY A 579 -12.84 -9.53 51.45
N VAL A 580 -13.43 -10.62 50.95
CA VAL A 580 -13.99 -11.71 51.77
C VAL A 580 -14.82 -12.65 50.85
N ILE A 581 -14.43 -13.94 50.89
CA ILE A 581 -15.01 -15.18 50.30
C ILE A 581 -14.77 -15.41 48.80
#